data_AF-A0A3D4H8S1-F1
#
_entry.id   AF-A0A3D4H8S1-F1
#
_cell.length_a   1.000
_cell.length_b   1.000
_cell.length_c   1.000
_cell.angle_alpha   90.00
_cell.angle_beta   90.00
_cell.angle_gamma   90.00
#
_symmetry.space_group_name_H-M   'P 1'
#
loop_
_entity.id
_entity.type
_entity.pdbx_description
1 polymer ?
#
loop_
_entity_poly.entity_id
_entity_poly.type
_entity_poly.pdbx_seq_one_letter_code
_entity_poly.pdbx_strand_id
1 'polypeptide(L)'
;INVIATVSPMIGLLGTVSGMIGAFQTMSAGGMGRPELLAGNIGEALITTATGLCIGIPAMIAHSYFSNRLNNQLVENAQRANIVSECLESR
;
A
#
# COMPACT_ATOMS: atom_id res chain seq x y z
N ILE A 1 -8.31 -2.03 6.50
CA ILE A 1 -7.67 -2.57 5.27
C ILE A 1 -7.20 -1.48 4.33
N ASN A 2 -7.98 -0.42 4.06
CA ASN A 2 -7.53 0.72 3.24
C ASN A 2 -6.16 1.27 3.69
N VAL A 3 -6.04 1.58 4.99
CA VAL A 3 -4.79 2.10 5.57
C VAL A 3 -3.62 1.15 5.34
N ILE A 4 -3.82 -0.17 5.44
CA ILE A 4 -2.77 -1.17 5.23
C ILE A 4 -2.35 -1.21 3.76
N ALA A 5 -3.32 -1.16 2.84
CA ALA A 5 -3.07 -1.14 1.40
C ALA A 5 -2.27 0.10 0.96
N THR A 6 -2.51 1.25 1.60
CA THR A 6 -1.84 2.51 1.27
C THR A 6 -0.50 2.67 1.98
N VAL A 7 -0.38 2.24 3.24
CA VAL A 7 0.85 2.41 4.05
C VAL A 7 1.90 1.34 3.73
N SER A 8 1.51 0.12 3.36
CA SER A 8 2.44 -0.99 3.09
C SER A 8 3.46 -0.68 1.97
N PRO A 9 3.07 -0.12 0.80
CA PRO A 9 4.03 0.31 -0.21
C PRO A 9 4.94 1.45 0.26
N MET A 10 4.43 2.37 1.09
CA MET A 10 5.23 3.48 1.62
C MET A 10 6.32 2.99 2.59
N ILE A 11 6.04 1.95 3.39
CA ILE A 11 7.03 1.27 4.24
C ILE A 11 8.12 0.63 3.38
N GLY A 12 7.74 -0.03 2.27
CA GLY A 12 8.71 -0.60 1.32
C GLY A 12 9.62 0.45 0.69
N LEU A 13 9.06 1.62 0.35
CA LEU A 13 9.81 2.77 -0.16
C LEU A 13 10.76 3.36 0.89
N LEU A 14 10.37 3.40 2.17
CA LEU A 14 11.26 3.82 3.26
C LEU A 14 12.49 2.89 3.36
N GLY A 15 12.29 1.59 3.16
CA GLY A 15 13.36 0.60 3.12
C GLY A 15 14.38 0.85 2.00
N THR A 16 13.94 1.32 0.82
CA THR A 16 14.88 1.67 -0.25
C THR A 16 15.77 2.84 0.12
N VAL A 17 15.19 3.86 0.76
CA VAL A 17 15.93 5.03 1.23
C VAL A 17 16.97 4.60 2.27
N SER A 18 16.59 3.74 3.22
CA SER A 18 17.52 3.22 4.22
C SER A 18 18.67 2.39 3.60
N GLY A 19 18.39 1.50 2.67
CA GLY A 19 19.42 0.70 1.99
C GLY A 19 20.35 1.53 1.09
N MET A 20 19.81 2.55 0.41
CA MET A 20 20.60 3.51 -0.35
C MET A 20 21.52 4.35 0.55
N ILE A 21 21.06 4.74 1.75
CA ILE A 21 21.90 5.43 2.74
C ILE A 21 23.07 4.53 3.18
N GLY A 22 22.82 3.25 3.45
CA GLY A 22 23.87 2.27 3.77
C GLY A 22 24.89 2.07 2.63
N ALA A 23 24.41 2.06 1.38
CA ALA A 23 25.28 2.01 0.20
C ALA A 23 26.18 3.25 0.10
N PHE A 24 25.65 4.45 0.33
CA PHE A 24 26.43 5.70 0.33
C PHE A 24 27.44 5.77 1.49
N GLN A 25 27.08 5.27 2.68
CA GLN A 25 28.00 5.17 3.81
C GLN A 25 29.15 4.19 3.52
N THR A 26 28.85 3.07 2.86
CA THR A 26 29.87 2.10 2.44
C THR A 26 30.82 2.73 1.42
N MET A 27 30.28 3.51 0.48
CA MET A 27 31.09 4.24 -0.51
C MET A 27 32.01 5.29 0.15
N SER A 28 31.49 6.07 1.11
CA SER A 28 32.26 7.11 1.80
C SER A 28 33.33 6.56 2.75
N ALA A 29 33.11 5.37 3.33
CA ALA A 29 34.07 4.67 4.18
C ALA A 29 35.24 4.00 3.42
N GLY A 30 35.37 4.22 2.11
CA GLY A 30 36.41 3.63 1.26
C GLY A 30 35.96 2.42 0.44
N GLY A 31 34.66 2.14 0.39
CA GLY A 31 34.08 1.01 -0.34
C GLY A 31 34.08 1.11 -1.86
N MET A 32 34.65 2.18 -2.45
CA MET A 32 34.74 2.33 -3.92
C MET A 32 35.49 1.16 -4.59
N GLY A 33 36.32 0.41 -3.84
CA GLY A 33 37.02 -0.78 -4.33
C GLY A 33 36.34 -2.14 -4.08
N ARG A 34 35.19 -2.20 -3.41
CA ARG A 34 34.49 -3.46 -3.04
C ARG A 34 33.03 -3.46 -3.50
N PRO A 35 32.77 -3.65 -4.79
CA PRO A 35 31.43 -3.63 -5.35
C PRO A 35 30.48 -4.67 -4.74
N GLU A 36 30.97 -5.78 -4.17
CA GLU A 36 30.12 -6.76 -3.48
C GLU A 36 29.37 -6.16 -2.28
N LEU A 37 30.01 -5.26 -1.52
CA LEU A 37 29.37 -4.63 -0.36
C LEU A 37 28.29 -3.62 -0.78
N LEU A 38 28.51 -2.94 -1.90
CA LEU A 38 27.54 -2.02 -2.48
C LEU A 38 26.32 -2.79 -3.01
N ALA A 39 26.56 -3.89 -3.74
CA ALA A 39 25.51 -4.76 -4.27
C ALA A 39 24.64 -5.36 -3.16
N GLY A 40 25.22 -5.70 -2.00
CA GLY A 40 24.47 -6.16 -0.83
C GLY A 40 23.43 -5.15 -0.32
N ASN A 41 23.86 -3.91 -0.06
CA ASN A 41 22.98 -2.83 0.44
C ASN A 41 21.86 -2.48 -0.56
N ILE A 42 22.18 -2.45 -1.87
CA ILE A 42 21.18 -2.22 -2.91
C ILE A 42 20.21 -3.41 -3.01
N GLY A 43 20.70 -4.65 -2.86
CA GLY A 43 19.86 -5.84 -2.82
C GLY A 43 18.85 -5.81 -1.67
N GLU A 44 19.27 -5.36 -0.49
CA GLU A 44 18.40 -5.18 0.68
C GLU A 44 17.33 -4.09 0.46
N ALA A 45 17.69 -2.99 -0.20
CA ALA A 45 16.71 -1.98 -0.62
C ALA A 45 15.62 -2.57 -1.54
N LEU A 46 16.02 -3.39 -2.52
CA LEU A 46 15.11 -4.02 -3.47
C LEU A 46 14.21 -5.07 -2.81
N ILE A 47 14.75 -5.89 -1.90
CA ILE A 47 13.94 -6.92 -1.21
C ILE A 47 12.85 -6.28 -0.35
N THR A 48 13.17 -5.17 0.32
CA THR A 48 12.21 -4.46 1.17
C THR A 48 11.07 -3.85 0.34
N THR A 49 11.36 -3.38 -0.87
CA THR A 49 10.35 -2.93 -1.83
C THR A 49 9.44 -4.07 -2.27
N ALA A 50 10.05 -5.18 -2.68
CA ALA A 50 9.31 -6.35 -3.13
C ALA A 50 8.35 -6.85 -2.02
N THR A 51 8.80 -6.89 -0.77
CA THR A 51 7.95 -7.26 0.37
C THR A 51 6.80 -6.27 0.60
N GLY A 52 7.05 -4.96 0.50
CA GLY A 52 6.01 -3.93 0.67
C GLY A 52 4.92 -4.01 -0.41
N LEU A 53 5.32 -4.32 -1.64
CA LEU A 53 4.41 -4.54 -2.78
C LEU A 53 3.65 -5.88 -2.68
N CYS A 54 4.33 -6.95 -2.26
CA CYS A 54 3.70 -8.26 -2.05
C CYS A 54 2.59 -8.22 -1.00
N ILE A 55 2.66 -7.33 -0.01
CA ILE A 55 1.60 -7.14 1.00
C ILE A 55 0.57 -6.09 0.54
N GLY A 56 1.01 -5.03 -0.14
CA GLY A 56 0.15 -3.95 -0.61
C GLY A 56 -0.87 -4.37 -1.68
N ILE A 57 -0.44 -5.15 -2.68
CA ILE A 57 -1.29 -5.58 -3.80
C ILE A 57 -2.48 -6.43 -3.31
N PRO A 58 -2.28 -7.51 -2.53
CA PRO A 58 -3.39 -8.31 -2.00
C PRO A 58 -4.32 -7.50 -1.09
N ALA A 59 -3.77 -6.62 -0.26
CA ALA A 59 -4.56 -5.77 0.62
C ALA A 59 -5.45 -4.80 -0.16
N MET A 60 -4.96 -4.24 -1.28
CA MET A 60 -5.73 -3.35 -2.15
C MET A 60 -6.85 -4.10 -2.89
N ILE A 61 -6.57 -5.31 -3.37
CA ILE A 61 -7.59 -6.17 -4.01
C ILE A 61 -8.69 -6.52 -3.00
N ALA A 62 -8.32 -6.94 -1.79
CA ALA A 62 -9.27 -7.23 -0.73
C ALA A 62 -10.10 -5.98 -0.36
N HIS A 63 -9.45 -4.81 -0.26
CA HIS A 63 -10.14 -3.55 -0.02
C HIS A 63 -11.22 -3.27 -1.08
N SER A 64 -10.83 -3.37 -2.35
CA SER A 64 -11.73 -3.08 -3.48
C SER A 64 -12.92 -4.02 -3.47
N TYR A 65 -12.71 -5.33 -3.25
CA TYR A 65 -13.79 -6.32 -3.18
C TYR A 65 -14.80 -6.03 -2.07
N PHE A 66 -14.32 -5.78 -0.84
CA PHE A 66 -15.19 -5.47 0.30
C PHE A 66 -15.90 -4.12 0.13
N SER A 67 -15.20 -3.09 -0.35
CA SER A 67 -15.78 -1.77 -0.55
C SER A 67 -16.88 -1.80 -1.61
N ASN A 68 -16.70 -2.57 -2.69
CA ASN A 68 -17.71 -2.72 -3.73
C ASN A 68 -18.97 -3.43 -3.21
N ARG A 69 -18.80 -4.48 -2.39
CA ARG A 69 -19.91 -5.21 -1.78
C ARG A 69 -20.69 -4.33 -0.79
N LEU A 70 -20.00 -3.57 0.05
CA LEU A 70 -20.62 -2.65 1.00
C LEU A 70 -21.37 -1.53 0.27
N ASN A 71 -20.78 -0.97 -0.78
CA ASN A 71 -21.40 0.12 -1.53
C ASN A 71 -22.70 -0.34 -2.22
N ASN A 72 -22.72 -1.56 -2.78
CA ASN A 72 -23.95 -2.12 -3.36
C ASN A 72 -25.08 -2.27 -2.34
N GLN A 73 -24.78 -2.68 -1.10
CA GLN A 73 -25.79 -2.78 -0.05
C GLN A 73 -26.25 -1.41 0.47
N LEU A 74 -25.33 -0.43 0.54
CA LEU A 74 -25.68 0.94 0.90
C LEU A 74 -26.57 1.60 -0.15
N VAL A 75 -26.31 1.39 -1.43
CA VAL A 75 -27.14 1.89 -2.53
C VAL A 75 -28.54 1.29 -2.47
N GLU A 76 -28.66 -0.01 -2.23
CA GLU A 76 -29.98 -0.65 -2.08
C GLU A 76 -30.76 -0.09 -0.89
N ASN A 77 -30.11 0.08 0.27
CA ASN A 77 -30.73 0.67 1.46
C ASN A 77 -31.11 2.14 1.24
N ALA A 78 -30.28 2.92 0.54
CA ALA A 78 -30.58 4.31 0.21
C ALA A 78 -31.78 4.43 -0.74
N GLN A 79 -31.91 3.53 -1.72
CA GLN A 79 -33.10 3.49 -2.58
C GLN A 79 -34.37 3.15 -1.81
N ARG A 80 -34.31 2.16 -0.91
CA ARG A 80 -35.45 1.81 -0.05
C ARG A 80 -35.87 2.98 0.85
N ALA A 81 -34.92 3.71 1.42
CA ALA A 81 -35.21 4.88 2.23
C ALA A 81 -35.88 6.00 1.40
N ASN A 82 -35.43 6.22 0.17
CA ASN A 82 -35.98 7.28 -0.69
C ASN A 82 -37.45 7.02 -1.07
N ILE A 83 -37.79 5.76 -1.38
CA ILE A 83 -39.18 5.37 -1.70
C ILE A 83 -40.10 5.57 -0.49
N VAL A 84 -39.62 5.29 0.73
CA VAL A 84 -40.41 5.50 1.95
C VAL A 84 -40.66 6.99 2.21
N SER A 85 -39.66 7.85 1.97
CA SER A 85 -39.85 9.31 2.07
C SER A 85 -40.90 9.83 1.08
N GLU A 86 -40.86 9.38 -0.18
CA GLU A 86 -41.90 9.73 -1.17
C GLU A 86 -43.30 9.26 -0.75
N CYS A 87 -43.42 8.07 -0.15
CA CYS A 87 -44.70 7.60 0.38
C CYS A 87 -45.24 8.43 1.55
N LEU A 88 -44.36 9.08 2.32
CA LEU A 88 -44.76 9.93 3.45
C LEU A 88 -45.17 11.35 2.98
N GLU A 89 -44.52 11.89 1.95
CA GLU A 89 -44.90 13.19 1.34
C GLU A 89 -46.17 13.09 0.48
N SER A 90 -46.51 11.90 -0.01
CA SER A 90 -47.75 11.66 -0.77
C SER A 90 -49.01 11.54 0.10
N ARG A 91 -48.95 11.82 1.42
CA ARG A 91 -50.09 11.76 2.35
C ARG A 91 -50.56 13.13 2.81
#